data_AF-A0A445EI65-F1
#
_entry.id   AF-A0A445EI65-F1
#
_cell.length_a   1.000
_cell.length_b   1.000
_cell.length_c   1.000
_cell.angle_alpha   90.00
_cell.angle_beta   90.00
_cell.angle_gamma   90.00
#
_symmetry.space_group_name_H-M   'P 1'
#
loop_
_entity.id
_entity.type
_entity.pdbx_description
1 polymer ?
#
loop_
_entity_poly.entity_id
_entity_poly.type
_entity_poly.pdbx_seq_one_letter_code
_entity_poly.pdbx_strand_id
1 'polypeptide(L)'
;MNETIIRPNPSIVYMIFQLKTNQPSSKLIYSIGPNGVFPDTQGMLQQHSDAISTVIDYSQGETSEVSYLKLRRSHGVINMTSWSILMIMGYIIARHFKKWDPIWFYLHASIQTISFVAGTAGILIGYALSKKVDANVNNHKNIAIIILVLGILQVFAIILRPKPESKLRKYWNWYHHYIGRILIIFAIANTIYGLSLAKEGSKWFLAYGISIAILVIITIILEVRMWIVARRKTQSTNNSSHPQSLEFAYQT
;
A
#
# COMPACT_ATOMS: atom_id res chain seq x y z
N MET A 1 -37.42 -9.57 30.06
CA MET A 1 -37.88 -8.84 28.86
C MET A 1 -39.28 -9.37 28.56
N ASN A 2 -40.27 -8.50 28.38
CA ASN A 2 -41.59 -8.92 27.89
C ASN A 2 -41.63 -8.57 26.41
N GLU A 3 -41.64 -9.59 25.56
CA GLU A 3 -41.65 -9.45 24.11
C GLU A 3 -43.06 -9.73 23.64
N THR A 4 -43.70 -8.78 22.97
CA THR A 4 -45.03 -8.98 22.38
C THR A 4 -44.87 -8.96 20.87
N ILE A 5 -44.81 -10.14 20.27
CA ILE A 5 -44.73 -10.30 18.81
C ILE A 5 -46.15 -10.23 18.27
N ILE A 6 -46.54 -9.07 17.74
CA ILE A 6 -47.78 -8.92 16.97
C ILE A 6 -47.44 -9.29 15.53
N ARG A 7 -48.15 -10.27 14.95
CA ARG A 7 -47.95 -10.70 13.55
C ARG A 7 -49.04 -10.13 12.63
N PRO A 8 -48.77 -9.05 11.88
CA PRO A 8 -49.56 -8.72 10.69
C PRO A 8 -48.73 -8.93 9.41
N ASN A 9 -49.24 -9.78 8.51
CA ASN A 9 -48.77 -10.05 7.14
C ASN A 9 -47.39 -10.75 6.99
N PRO A 10 -47.21 -11.68 6.02
CA PRO A 10 -46.03 -12.56 5.93
C PRO A 10 -44.74 -11.85 5.43
N SER A 11 -44.78 -10.54 5.19
CA SER A 11 -43.69 -9.82 4.51
C SER A 11 -42.98 -8.76 5.36
N ILE A 12 -43.56 -8.36 6.51
CA ILE A 12 -42.96 -7.34 7.39
C ILE A 12 -43.18 -7.75 8.85
N VAL A 13 -42.10 -8.11 9.54
CA VAL A 13 -42.12 -8.34 10.98
C VAL A 13 -41.78 -7.03 11.68
N TYR A 14 -42.75 -6.47 12.40
CA TYR A 14 -42.50 -5.32 13.28
C TYR A 14 -41.98 -5.84 14.62
N MET A 15 -40.69 -5.61 14.90
CA MET A 15 -40.11 -5.86 16.21
C MET A 15 -40.08 -4.55 16.99
N ILE A 16 -40.89 -4.47 18.05
CA ILE A 16 -40.87 -3.36 19.00
C ILE A 16 -40.21 -3.89 20.27
N PHE A 17 -39.07 -3.31 20.65
CA PHE A 17 -38.43 -3.61 21.92
C PHE A 17 -38.22 -2.31 22.71
N GLN A 18 -38.47 -2.37 24.02
CA GLN A 18 -38.19 -1.27 24.94
C GLN A 18 -36.92 -1.59 25.72
N LEU A 19 -35.85 -0.82 25.47
CA LEU A 19 -34.62 -0.93 26.25
C LEU A 19 -34.80 -0.17 27.57
N LYS A 20 -35.05 -0.89 28.67
CA LYS A 20 -35.06 -0.30 30.02
C LYS A 20 -33.62 -0.15 30.53
N THR A 21 -33.12 1.08 30.54
CA THR A 21 -31.79 1.42 31.07
C THR A 21 -31.83 2.80 31.73
N ASN A 22 -31.06 2.99 32.80
CA ASN A 22 -30.99 4.28 33.51
C ASN A 22 -30.30 5.36 32.68
N GLN A 23 -29.37 4.96 31.79
CA GLN A 23 -28.78 5.80 30.74
C GLN A 23 -28.58 4.93 29.48
N PRO A 24 -29.01 5.36 28.28
CA PRO A 24 -28.74 4.62 27.06
C PRO A 24 -27.23 4.55 26.81
N SER A 25 -26.73 3.38 26.40
CA SER A 25 -25.35 3.25 25.94
C SER A 25 -25.12 4.24 24.80
N SER A 26 -24.08 5.07 24.89
CA SER A 26 -23.70 5.97 23.80
C SER A 26 -23.15 5.25 22.57
N LYS A 27 -22.96 3.92 22.66
CA LYS A 27 -22.49 3.05 21.59
C LYS A 27 -23.52 1.96 21.34
N LEU A 28 -24.19 2.04 20.21
CA LEU A 28 -25.07 1.00 19.69
C LEU A 28 -24.37 0.29 18.53
N ILE A 29 -24.42 -1.03 18.54
CA ILE A 29 -23.96 -1.88 17.44
C ILE A 29 -25.19 -2.60 16.92
N TYR A 30 -25.47 -2.41 15.63
CA TYR A 30 -26.51 -3.16 14.94
C TYR A 30 -25.95 -3.67 13.61
N SER A 31 -26.51 -4.77 13.12
CA SER A 31 -26.14 -5.37 11.84
C SER A 31 -27.39 -5.59 11.00
N ILE A 32 -27.33 -5.27 9.72
CA ILE A 32 -28.40 -5.53 8.76
C ILE A 32 -27.93 -6.67 7.86
N GLY A 33 -28.74 -7.74 7.79
CA GLY A 33 -28.51 -8.86 6.87
C GLY A 33 -29.13 -8.61 5.49
N PRO A 34 -28.70 -9.34 4.45
CA PRO A 34 -29.34 -9.29 3.15
C PRO A 34 -30.80 -9.76 3.23
N ASN A 35 -31.67 -9.16 2.42
CA ASN A 35 -33.09 -9.51 2.37
C ASN A 35 -33.26 -11.02 2.08
N GLY A 36 -34.08 -11.70 2.89
CA GLY A 36 -34.41 -13.12 2.70
C GLY A 36 -33.34 -14.11 3.18
N VAL A 37 -32.24 -13.64 3.77
CA VAL A 37 -31.20 -14.50 4.36
C VAL A 37 -31.34 -14.50 5.88
N PHE A 38 -31.81 -15.62 6.42
CA PHE A 38 -31.97 -15.83 7.86
C PHE A 38 -30.79 -16.62 8.43
N PRO A 39 -30.51 -16.50 9.75
CA PRO A 39 -29.53 -17.36 10.42
C PRO A 39 -29.85 -18.84 10.17
N ASP A 40 -28.83 -19.67 10.06
CA ASP A 40 -29.05 -21.11 9.86
C ASP A 40 -29.75 -21.74 11.07
N THR A 41 -30.22 -22.98 10.92
CA THR A 41 -30.87 -23.73 12.01
C THR A 41 -29.95 -24.03 13.19
N GLN A 42 -28.64 -23.79 13.05
CA GLN A 42 -27.61 -23.96 14.08
C GLN A 42 -27.30 -22.63 14.79
N GLY A 43 -27.97 -21.53 14.41
CA GLY A 43 -27.79 -20.21 15.00
C GLY A 43 -26.52 -19.50 14.55
N MET A 44 -25.87 -19.95 13.48
CA MET A 44 -24.66 -19.32 12.96
C MET A 44 -24.99 -18.02 12.21
N LEU A 45 -24.38 -16.92 12.65
CA LEU A 45 -24.52 -15.62 12.00
C LEU A 45 -23.43 -15.45 10.93
N GLN A 46 -23.83 -15.00 9.74
CA GLN A 46 -22.87 -14.65 8.69
C GLN A 46 -22.05 -13.43 9.09
N GLN A 47 -20.76 -13.44 8.75
CA GLN A 47 -19.90 -12.28 8.94
C GLN A 47 -20.33 -11.13 8.02
N HIS A 48 -20.37 -9.92 8.55
CA HIS A 48 -20.71 -8.71 7.78
C HIS A 48 -19.70 -8.47 6.65
N SER A 49 -20.21 -8.06 5.48
CA SER A 49 -19.40 -7.70 4.32
C SER A 49 -18.84 -6.28 4.40
N ASP A 50 -19.52 -5.39 5.13
CA ASP A 50 -19.12 -4.02 5.38
C ASP A 50 -19.54 -3.59 6.79
N ALA A 51 -18.85 -2.59 7.34
CA ALA A 51 -19.14 -2.01 8.63
C ALA A 51 -19.01 -0.49 8.55
N ILE A 52 -20.00 0.21 9.07
CA ILE A 52 -20.02 1.67 9.19
C ILE A 52 -20.20 2.07 10.65
N SER A 53 -19.77 3.28 10.98
CA SER A 53 -19.99 3.90 12.27
C SER A 53 -20.65 5.24 11.99
N THR A 54 -21.78 5.49 12.63
CA THR A 54 -22.57 6.71 12.49
C THR A 54 -22.85 7.28 13.88
N VAL A 55 -22.96 8.59 13.96
CA VAL A 55 -23.49 9.31 15.12
C VAL A 55 -24.94 9.63 14.79
N ILE A 56 -25.85 9.25 15.68
CA ILE A 56 -27.26 9.59 15.57
C ILE A 56 -27.53 10.65 16.64
N ASP A 57 -27.94 11.84 16.21
CA ASP A 57 -28.45 12.86 17.12
C ASP A 57 -29.95 12.65 17.31
N TYR A 58 -30.33 12.06 18.45
CA TYR A 58 -31.73 11.79 18.78
C TYR A 58 -32.57 13.07 18.96
N SER A 59 -31.95 14.22 19.23
CA SER A 59 -32.67 15.49 19.43
C SER A 59 -33.05 16.15 18.11
N GLN A 60 -32.21 16.00 17.08
CA GLN A 60 -32.43 16.58 15.75
C GLN A 60 -32.95 15.56 14.73
N GLY A 61 -32.91 14.26 15.06
CA GLY A 61 -33.22 13.19 14.11
C GLY A 61 -32.20 13.07 12.98
N GLU A 62 -31.01 13.65 13.16
CA GLU A 62 -29.95 13.66 12.15
C GLU A 62 -28.98 12.50 12.33
N THR A 63 -28.42 12.03 11.21
CA THR A 63 -27.35 11.04 11.22
C THR A 63 -26.12 11.61 10.53
N SER A 64 -24.98 11.51 11.19
CA SER A 64 -23.68 11.90 10.64
C SER A 64 -22.78 10.68 10.58
N GLU A 65 -22.16 10.41 9.43
CA GLU A 65 -21.16 9.35 9.35
C GLU A 65 -19.94 9.70 10.22
N VAL A 66 -19.49 8.75 11.04
CA VAL A 66 -18.26 8.91 11.82
C VAL A 66 -17.09 8.91 10.84
N SER A 67 -16.59 10.11 10.57
CA SER A 67 -15.47 10.42 9.67
C SER A 67 -14.25 9.48 9.80
N TYR A 68 -14.05 8.85 10.96
CA TYR A 68 -12.89 7.99 11.25
C TYR A 68 -12.78 6.75 10.36
N LEU A 69 -13.89 6.12 9.93
CA LEU A 69 -13.80 4.95 9.04
C LEU A 69 -13.37 5.35 7.63
N LYS A 70 -13.98 6.39 7.08
CA LYS A 70 -13.56 6.98 5.81
C LYS A 70 -12.10 7.43 5.87
N LEU A 71 -11.72 8.09 6.96
CA LEU A 71 -10.34 8.54 7.19
C LEU A 71 -9.34 7.37 7.29
N ARG A 72 -9.72 6.28 7.98
CA ARG A 72 -8.93 5.05 8.10
C ARG A 72 -8.76 4.36 6.75
N ARG A 73 -9.83 4.25 5.95
CA ARG A 73 -9.78 3.71 4.59
C ARG A 73 -8.93 4.57 3.68
N SER A 74 -9.12 5.89 3.69
CA SER A 74 -8.29 6.83 2.93
C SER A 74 -6.82 6.74 3.32
N HIS A 75 -6.49 6.68 4.62
CA HIS A 75 -5.13 6.44 5.10
C HIS A 75 -4.54 5.15 4.53
N GLY A 76 -5.28 4.04 4.62
CA GLY A 76 -4.86 2.74 4.12
C GLY A 76 -4.59 2.76 2.62
N VAL A 77 -5.56 3.24 1.82
CA VAL A 77 -5.47 3.30 0.36
C VAL A 77 -4.34 4.23 -0.09
N ILE A 78 -4.25 5.44 0.45
CA ILE A 78 -3.20 6.40 0.08
C ILE A 78 -1.82 5.82 0.36
N ASN A 79 -1.60 5.22 1.53
CA ASN A 79 -0.28 4.67 1.87
C ASN A 79 0.05 3.41 1.08
N MET A 80 -0.93 2.51 0.88
CA MET A 80 -0.77 1.31 0.06
C MET A 80 -0.37 1.66 -1.37
N THR A 81 -1.06 2.61 -2.00
CA THR A 81 -0.75 3.04 -3.36
C THR A 81 0.55 3.82 -3.42
N SER A 82 0.77 4.76 -2.50
CA SER A 82 1.92 5.66 -2.56
C SER A 82 3.22 4.96 -2.17
N TRP A 83 3.31 4.45 -0.93
CA TRP A 83 4.56 3.91 -0.39
C TRP A 83 4.94 2.53 -0.94
N SER A 84 3.98 1.77 -1.48
CA SER A 84 4.26 0.43 -2.04
C SER A 84 4.21 0.44 -3.56
N ILE A 85 3.03 0.68 -4.16
CA ILE A 85 2.83 0.51 -5.61
C ILE A 85 3.66 1.53 -6.41
N LEU A 86 3.50 2.83 -6.15
CA LEU A 86 4.21 3.88 -6.88
C LEU A 86 5.73 3.82 -6.65
N MET A 87 6.18 3.49 -5.44
CA MET A 87 7.61 3.32 -5.14
C MET A 87 8.26 2.20 -5.95
N ILE A 88 7.59 1.06 -6.11
CA ILE A 88 8.08 -0.04 -6.95
C ILE A 88 8.06 0.37 -8.43
N MET A 89 7.03 1.07 -8.89
CA MET A 89 6.98 1.59 -10.27
C MET A 89 8.17 2.54 -10.55
N GLY A 90 8.43 3.47 -9.64
CA GLY A 90 9.59 4.37 -9.71
C GLY A 90 10.92 3.62 -9.74
N TYR A 91 11.05 2.54 -8.95
CA TYR A 91 12.21 1.65 -8.98
C TYR A 91 12.39 0.97 -10.35
N ILE A 92 11.32 0.38 -10.90
CA ILE A 92 11.35 -0.29 -12.21
C ILE A 92 11.81 0.69 -13.30
N ILE A 93 11.26 1.91 -13.31
CA ILE A 93 11.64 2.97 -14.26
C ILE A 93 13.15 3.29 -14.16
N ALA A 94 13.63 3.58 -12.96
CA ALA A 94 15.05 3.92 -12.74
C ALA A 94 16.01 2.76 -13.05
N ARG A 95 15.57 1.51 -12.87
CA ARG A 95 16.41 0.33 -13.11
C ARG A 95 16.50 -0.02 -14.59
N HIS A 96 15.38 -0.03 -15.31
CA HIS A 96 15.29 -0.65 -16.63
C HIS A 96 15.22 0.34 -17.81
N PHE A 97 14.86 1.59 -17.57
CA PHE A 97 14.58 2.56 -18.64
C PHE A 97 15.67 3.61 -18.84
N LYS A 98 16.86 3.41 -18.26
CA LYS A 98 18.01 4.33 -18.36
C LYS A 98 18.45 4.68 -19.78
N LYS A 99 18.08 3.88 -20.79
CA LYS A 99 18.36 4.16 -22.21
C LYS A 99 17.59 5.37 -22.75
N TRP A 100 16.49 5.75 -22.11
CA TRP A 100 15.68 6.91 -22.48
C TRP A 100 16.10 8.13 -21.67
N ASP A 101 17.40 8.42 -21.63
CA ASP A 101 17.90 9.62 -20.96
C ASP A 101 17.49 10.88 -21.77
N PRO A 102 17.01 11.97 -21.14
CA PRO A 102 16.79 12.17 -19.70
C PRO A 102 15.39 11.78 -19.19
N ILE A 103 14.50 11.29 -20.06
CA ILE A 103 13.09 10.97 -19.76
C ILE A 103 12.95 10.04 -18.55
N TRP A 104 13.76 8.98 -18.44
CA TRP A 104 13.68 8.04 -17.32
C TRP A 104 13.88 8.73 -15.97
N PHE A 105 14.76 9.74 -15.93
CA PHE A 105 15.10 10.46 -14.70
C PHE A 105 13.93 11.33 -14.26
N TYR A 106 13.31 12.06 -15.19
CA TYR A 106 12.13 12.86 -14.88
C TYR A 106 10.94 11.98 -14.48
N LEU A 107 10.68 10.87 -15.18
CA LEU A 107 9.62 9.95 -14.80
C LEU A 107 9.84 9.37 -13.40
N HIS A 108 11.06 8.91 -13.10
CA HIS A 108 11.41 8.43 -11.76
C HIS A 108 11.22 9.51 -10.71
N ALA A 109 11.81 10.69 -10.90
CA ALA A 109 11.74 11.79 -9.94
C ALA A 109 10.30 12.24 -9.69
N SER A 110 9.49 12.40 -10.74
CA SER A 110 8.09 12.82 -10.62
C SER A 110 7.24 11.79 -9.88
N ILE A 111 7.31 10.50 -10.27
CA ILE A 111 6.54 9.45 -9.61
C ILE A 111 6.94 9.31 -8.13
N GLN A 112 8.24 9.35 -7.83
CA GLN A 112 8.71 9.26 -6.45
C GLN A 112 8.35 10.49 -5.62
N THR A 113 8.33 11.68 -6.22
CA THR A 113 7.90 12.90 -5.53
C THR A 113 6.41 12.85 -5.20
N ILE A 114 5.57 12.46 -6.17
CA ILE A 114 4.13 12.28 -5.96
C ILE A 114 3.87 11.23 -4.87
N SER A 115 4.55 10.09 -4.96
CA SER A 115 4.48 9.03 -3.95
C SER A 115 4.88 9.52 -2.56
N PHE A 116 6.00 10.25 -2.44
CA PHE A 116 6.49 10.75 -1.16
C PHE A 116 5.50 11.76 -0.53
N VAL A 117 4.98 12.71 -1.31
CA VAL A 117 4.04 13.72 -0.82
C VAL A 117 2.71 13.08 -0.40
N ALA A 118 2.11 12.27 -1.28
CA ALA A 118 0.85 11.59 -0.99
C ALA A 118 0.98 10.61 0.18
N GLY A 119 2.07 9.84 0.22
CA GLY A 119 2.37 8.93 1.31
C GLY A 119 2.63 9.63 2.64
N THR A 120 3.28 10.79 2.64
CA THR A 120 3.46 11.59 3.87
C THR A 120 2.12 12.11 4.37
N ALA A 121 1.25 12.62 3.48
CA ALA A 121 -0.11 13.00 3.84
C ALA A 121 -0.89 11.82 4.43
N GLY A 122 -0.76 10.62 3.83
CA GLY A 122 -1.30 9.38 4.36
C GLY A 122 -0.82 9.10 5.79
N ILE A 123 0.48 9.16 6.07
CA ILE A 123 1.02 8.95 7.43
C ILE A 123 0.47 9.97 8.42
N LEU A 124 0.38 11.26 8.05
CA LEU A 124 -0.18 12.31 8.90
C LEU A 124 -1.65 12.05 9.25
N ILE A 125 -2.45 11.58 8.28
CA ILE A 125 -3.82 11.14 8.52
C ILE A 125 -3.85 10.00 9.55
N GLY A 126 -2.95 9.02 9.42
CA GLY A 126 -2.86 7.89 10.35
C GLY A 126 -2.46 8.31 11.76
N TYR A 127 -1.54 9.27 11.88
CA TYR A 127 -1.16 9.86 13.16
C TYR A 127 -2.35 10.60 13.81
N ALA A 128 -3.09 11.40 13.04
CA ALA A 128 -4.30 12.06 13.52
C ALA A 128 -5.38 11.05 13.97
N LEU A 129 -5.54 9.94 13.23
CA LEU A 129 -6.45 8.86 13.58
C LEU A 129 -6.03 8.15 14.88
N SER A 130 -4.72 7.95 15.11
CA SER A 130 -4.21 7.27 16.31
C SER A 130 -4.52 8.01 17.61
N LYS A 131 -4.78 9.33 17.55
CA LYS A 131 -5.20 10.13 18.71
C LYS A 131 -6.69 9.99 19.05
N LYS A 132 -7.48 9.45 18.12
CA LYS A 132 -8.95 9.43 18.18
C LYS A 132 -9.52 8.02 18.33
N VAL A 133 -8.72 7.00 18.07
CA VAL A 133 -9.11 5.59 18.15
C VAL A 133 -8.35 4.92 19.29
N ASP A 134 -9.06 4.24 20.17
CA ASP A 134 -8.48 3.42 21.23
C ASP A 134 -7.99 2.07 20.67
N ALA A 135 -6.93 2.13 19.86
CA ALA A 135 -6.31 0.96 19.25
C ALA A 135 -4.79 1.01 19.45
N ASN A 136 -4.20 -0.09 19.90
CA ASN A 136 -2.75 -0.20 20.05
C ASN A 136 -2.08 -0.36 18.66
N VAL A 137 -1.69 0.77 18.06
CA VAL A 137 -1.04 0.84 16.74
C VAL A 137 0.43 1.25 16.82
N ASN A 138 1.06 1.15 17.99
CA ASN A 138 2.40 1.68 18.24
C ASN A 138 3.47 1.11 17.29
N ASN A 139 3.46 -0.20 17.05
CA ASN A 139 4.43 -0.82 16.15
C ASN A 139 4.27 -0.35 14.70
N HIS A 140 3.02 -0.26 14.21
CA HIS A 140 2.73 0.19 12.84
C HIS A 140 3.14 1.66 12.64
N LYS A 141 2.87 2.49 13.65
CA LYS A 141 3.31 3.88 13.71
C LYS A 141 4.83 4.00 13.71
N ASN A 142 5.54 3.20 14.51
CA ASN A 142 6.99 3.25 14.57
C ASN A 142 7.63 2.85 13.24
N ILE A 143 7.11 1.81 12.58
CA ILE A 143 7.56 1.42 11.24
C ILE A 143 7.24 2.52 10.21
N ALA A 144 6.07 3.16 10.29
CA ALA A 144 5.72 4.30 9.43
C ALA A 144 6.70 5.49 9.60
N ILE A 145 7.15 5.77 10.83
CA ILE A 145 8.18 6.79 11.09
C ILE A 145 9.50 6.39 10.43
N ILE A 146 9.92 5.13 10.53
CA ILE A 146 11.12 4.62 9.84
C ILE A 146 10.99 4.82 8.31
N ILE A 147 9.84 4.47 7.73
CA ILE A 147 9.55 4.68 6.30
C ILE A 147 9.69 6.16 5.94
N LEU A 148 9.12 7.07 6.75
CA LEU A 148 9.20 8.51 6.51
C LEU A 148 10.65 9.01 6.55
N VAL A 149 11.44 8.58 7.55
CA VAL A 149 12.87 8.93 7.66
C VAL A 149 13.65 8.43 6.44
N LEU A 150 13.46 7.17 6.05
CA LEU A 150 14.08 6.61 4.85
C LEU A 150 13.65 7.36 3.58
N GLY A 151 12.39 7.78 3.48
CA GLY A 151 11.88 8.59 2.37
C GLY A 151 12.53 9.99 2.32
N ILE A 152 12.68 10.67 3.45
CA ILE A 152 13.38 11.95 3.54
C ILE A 152 14.84 11.80 3.09
N LEU A 153 15.52 10.74 3.51
CA LEU A 153 16.86 10.40 3.04
C LEU A 153 16.93 10.23 1.51
N GLN A 154 15.89 9.65 0.89
CA GLN A 154 15.79 9.57 -0.57
C GLN A 154 15.58 10.93 -1.24
N VAL A 155 14.79 11.83 -0.64
CA VAL A 155 14.63 13.21 -1.15
C VAL A 155 15.97 13.95 -1.09
N PHE A 156 16.72 13.83 0.02
CA PHE A 156 18.07 14.40 0.11
C PHE A 156 19.03 13.82 -0.93
N ALA A 157 18.83 12.58 -1.39
CA ALA A 157 19.63 12.01 -2.46
C ALA A 157 19.51 12.84 -3.75
N ILE A 158 18.35 13.43 -4.05
CA ILE A 158 18.18 14.29 -5.23
C ILE A 158 18.96 15.59 -5.07
N ILE A 159 18.87 16.23 -3.89
CA ILE A 159 19.53 17.52 -3.61
C ILE A 159 21.06 17.35 -3.63
N LEU A 160 21.56 16.27 -3.03
CA LEU A 160 22.99 15.97 -2.91
C LEU A 160 23.55 15.18 -4.09
N ARG A 161 22.83 15.13 -5.22
CA ARG A 161 23.19 14.33 -6.40
C ARG A 161 24.51 14.82 -7.03
N PRO A 162 25.62 14.06 -6.95
CA PRO A 162 26.90 14.49 -7.50
C PRO A 162 26.91 14.46 -9.02
N LYS A 163 27.80 15.26 -9.64
CA LYS A 163 28.07 15.21 -11.09
C LYS A 163 28.50 13.79 -11.51
N PRO A 164 28.16 13.33 -12.73
CA PRO A 164 28.46 11.97 -13.19
C PRO A 164 29.94 11.58 -13.07
N GLU A 165 30.85 12.52 -13.34
CA GLU A 165 32.31 12.32 -13.32
C GLU A 165 32.92 12.24 -11.91
N SER A 166 32.15 12.54 -10.85
CA SER A 166 32.67 12.58 -9.48
C SER A 166 32.83 11.18 -8.89
N LYS A 167 33.95 10.91 -8.19
CA LYS A 167 34.11 9.69 -7.38
C LYS A 167 33.00 9.52 -6.34
N LEU A 168 32.43 10.62 -5.83
CA LEU A 168 31.30 10.61 -4.89
C LEU A 168 30.03 10.01 -5.50
N ARG A 169 29.89 10.03 -6.83
CA ARG A 169 28.75 9.44 -7.54
C ARG A 169 28.58 7.96 -7.25
N LYS A 170 29.69 7.22 -7.06
CA LYS A 170 29.67 5.80 -6.72
C LYS A 170 29.03 5.55 -5.35
N TYR A 171 29.48 6.27 -4.33
CA TYR A 171 28.93 6.17 -2.97
C TYR A 171 27.48 6.64 -2.90
N TRP A 172 27.16 7.73 -3.62
CA TRP A 172 25.79 8.20 -3.75
C TRP A 172 24.87 7.15 -4.39
N ASN A 173 25.31 6.48 -5.46
CA ASN A 173 24.53 5.40 -6.10
C ASN A 173 24.30 4.24 -5.12
N TRP A 174 25.32 3.84 -4.36
CA TRP A 174 25.21 2.79 -3.34
C TRP A 174 24.16 3.19 -2.29
N TYR A 175 24.35 4.32 -1.65
CA TYR A 175 23.43 4.88 -0.67
C TYR A 175 21.98 4.94 -1.19
N HIS A 176 21.77 5.59 -2.34
CA HIS A 176 20.45 5.78 -2.93
C HIS A 176 19.77 4.43 -3.23
N HIS A 177 20.50 3.48 -3.81
CA HIS A 177 19.96 2.16 -4.17
C HIS A 177 19.61 1.30 -2.96
N TYR A 178 20.51 1.18 -1.98
CA TYR A 178 20.27 0.30 -0.82
C TYR A 178 19.20 0.86 0.10
N ILE A 179 19.25 2.16 0.43
CA ILE A 179 18.24 2.80 1.26
C ILE A 179 16.87 2.76 0.57
N GLY A 180 16.81 2.94 -0.75
CA GLY A 180 15.56 2.89 -1.51
C GLY A 180 14.92 1.49 -1.50
N ARG A 181 15.72 0.43 -1.56
CA ARG A 181 15.24 -0.96 -1.45
C ARG A 181 14.72 -1.28 -0.05
N ILE A 182 15.47 -0.88 0.97
CA ILE A 182 15.06 -1.05 2.38
C ILE A 182 13.73 -0.34 2.63
N LEU A 183 13.59 0.90 2.15
CA LEU A 183 12.35 1.67 2.20
C LEU A 183 11.15 0.89 1.62
N ILE A 184 11.29 0.34 0.40
CA ILE A 184 10.22 -0.44 -0.26
C ILE A 184 9.85 -1.67 0.57
N ILE A 185 10.82 -2.40 1.13
CA ILE A 185 10.56 -3.58 1.96
C ILE A 185 9.75 -3.21 3.20
N PHE A 186 10.17 -2.16 3.92
CA PHE A 186 9.42 -1.68 5.08
C PHE A 186 8.03 -1.19 4.70
N ALA A 187 7.86 -0.48 3.59
CA ALA A 187 6.56 -0.03 3.11
C ALA A 187 5.59 -1.19 2.83
N ILE A 188 6.05 -2.23 2.15
CA ILE A 188 5.23 -3.42 1.87
C ILE A 188 4.84 -4.11 3.18
N ALA A 189 5.82 -4.38 4.05
CA ALA A 189 5.58 -5.04 5.33
C ALA A 189 4.60 -4.26 6.21
N ASN A 190 4.78 -2.93 6.29
CA ASN A 190 3.91 -2.08 7.09
C ASN A 190 2.50 -1.96 6.51
N THR A 191 2.34 -2.07 5.18
CA THR A 191 1.03 -2.11 4.52
C THR A 191 0.28 -3.39 4.87
N ILE A 192 0.94 -4.56 4.79
CA ILE A 192 0.35 -5.84 5.19
C ILE A 192 -0.03 -5.82 6.68
N TYR A 193 0.85 -5.29 7.52
CA TYR A 193 0.56 -5.15 8.95
C TYR A 193 -0.60 -4.18 9.20
N GLY A 194 -0.66 -3.06 8.47
CA GLY A 194 -1.75 -2.10 8.51
C GLY A 194 -3.10 -2.72 8.13
N LEU A 195 -3.16 -3.56 7.08
CA LEU A 195 -4.36 -4.31 6.70
C LEU A 195 -4.81 -5.28 7.81
N SER A 196 -3.87 -5.94 8.48
CA SER A 196 -4.16 -6.84 9.60
C SER A 196 -4.70 -6.08 10.82
N LEU A 197 -4.08 -4.96 11.19
CA LEU A 197 -4.58 -4.07 12.24
C LEU A 197 -5.93 -3.45 11.87
N ALA A 198 -6.16 -3.23 10.59
CA ALA A 198 -7.42 -2.74 10.07
C ALA A 198 -8.56 -3.76 10.24
N LYS A 199 -8.23 -5.05 10.44
CA LYS A 199 -9.14 -6.21 10.37
C LYS A 199 -9.89 -6.25 9.04
N GLU A 200 -9.23 -5.84 7.97
CA GLU A 200 -9.82 -5.84 6.63
C GLU A 200 -10.05 -7.28 6.14
N GLY A 201 -11.12 -7.46 5.37
CA GLY A 201 -11.47 -8.76 4.81
C GLY A 201 -10.41 -9.30 3.83
N SER A 202 -10.49 -10.60 3.56
CA SER A 202 -9.57 -11.33 2.65
C SER A 202 -9.42 -10.67 1.27
N LYS A 203 -10.47 -9.98 0.80
CA LYS A 203 -10.47 -9.24 -0.48
C LYS A 203 -9.37 -8.18 -0.56
N TRP A 204 -9.13 -7.41 0.49
CA TRP A 204 -8.10 -6.36 0.48
C TRP A 204 -6.69 -6.94 0.47
N PHE A 205 -6.45 -7.99 1.26
CA PHE A 205 -5.19 -8.74 1.23
C PHE A 205 -4.93 -9.34 -0.15
N LEU A 206 -5.95 -9.94 -0.77
CA LEU A 206 -5.85 -10.53 -2.11
C LEU A 206 -5.56 -9.48 -3.18
N ALA A 207 -6.33 -8.37 -3.21
CA ALA A 207 -6.15 -7.30 -4.19
C ALA A 207 -4.75 -6.67 -4.08
N TYR A 208 -4.29 -6.40 -2.86
CA TYR A 208 -2.95 -5.88 -2.62
C TYR A 208 -1.87 -6.91 -3.01
N GLY A 209 -2.03 -8.17 -2.60
CA GLY A 209 -1.10 -9.25 -2.92
C GLY A 209 -0.93 -9.44 -4.43
N ILE A 210 -2.04 -9.47 -5.18
CA ILE A 210 -2.02 -9.54 -6.66
C ILE A 210 -1.29 -8.33 -7.25
N SER A 211 -1.57 -7.12 -6.77
CA SER A 211 -0.93 -5.89 -7.25
C SER A 211 0.60 -5.93 -7.08
N ILE A 212 1.08 -6.35 -5.91
CA ILE A 212 2.52 -6.50 -5.64
C ILE A 212 3.11 -7.65 -6.47
N ALA A 213 2.42 -8.79 -6.58
CA ALA A 213 2.87 -9.93 -7.37
C ALA A 213 3.08 -9.57 -8.85
N ILE A 214 2.15 -8.83 -9.45
CA ILE A 214 2.28 -8.34 -10.84
C ILE A 214 3.55 -7.49 -10.99
N LEU A 215 3.78 -6.53 -10.09
CA LEU A 215 4.95 -5.66 -10.15
C LEU A 215 6.27 -6.43 -9.95
N VAL A 216 6.28 -7.43 -9.08
CA VAL A 216 7.44 -8.32 -8.88
C VAL A 216 7.71 -9.16 -10.14
N ILE A 217 6.67 -9.75 -10.74
CA ILE A 217 6.81 -10.51 -11.99
C ILE A 217 7.36 -9.63 -13.11
N ILE A 218 6.83 -8.42 -13.28
CA ILE A 218 7.34 -7.44 -14.25
C ILE A 218 8.83 -7.15 -13.99
N THR A 219 9.20 -6.93 -12.72
CA THR A 219 10.59 -6.68 -12.33
C THR A 219 11.49 -7.86 -12.70
N ILE A 220 11.07 -9.09 -12.42
CA ILE A 220 11.84 -10.31 -12.74
C ILE A 220 12.02 -10.44 -14.25
N ILE A 221 10.95 -10.27 -15.04
CA ILE A 221 11.02 -10.34 -16.51
C ILE A 221 12.01 -9.30 -17.05
N LEU A 222 11.94 -8.06 -16.57
CA LEU A 222 12.82 -6.99 -17.02
C LEU A 222 14.27 -7.19 -16.58
N GLU A 223 14.51 -7.76 -15.40
CA GLU A 223 15.84 -8.10 -14.92
C GLU A 223 16.43 -9.25 -15.77
N VAL A 224 15.70 -10.35 -15.98
CA VAL A 224 16.13 -11.45 -16.87
C VAL A 224 16.48 -10.94 -18.27
N ARG A 225 15.62 -10.10 -18.86
CA ARG A 225 15.87 -9.49 -20.17
C ARG A 225 17.15 -8.64 -20.17
N MET A 226 17.38 -7.84 -19.14
CA MET A 226 18.59 -7.03 -19.02
C MET A 226 19.85 -7.90 -18.99
N TRP A 227 19.82 -9.00 -18.23
CA TRP A 227 20.94 -9.92 -18.11
C TRP A 227 21.23 -10.66 -19.42
N ILE A 228 20.20 -11.11 -20.15
CA ILE A 228 20.36 -11.73 -21.48
C ILE A 228 21.02 -10.76 -22.45
N VAL A 229 20.55 -9.51 -22.52
CA VAL A 229 21.11 -8.49 -23.41
C VAL A 229 22.56 -8.16 -23.04
N ALA A 230 22.86 -8.05 -21.74
CA ALA A 230 24.23 -7.80 -21.27
C ALA A 230 25.18 -8.94 -21.69
N ARG A 231 24.79 -10.20 -21.49
CA ARG A 231 25.58 -11.38 -21.89
C ARG A 231 25.85 -11.42 -23.39
N ARG A 232 24.83 -11.15 -24.23
CA ARG A 232 24.98 -11.11 -25.70
C ARG A 232 25.99 -10.04 -26.12
N LYS A 233 25.98 -8.86 -25.48
CA LYS A 233 26.93 -7.78 -25.78
C LYS A 233 28.37 -8.19 -25.44
N THR A 234 28.59 -8.82 -24.28
CA THR A 234 29.92 -9.33 -23.88
C THR A 234 30.43 -10.42 -24.81
N GLN A 235 29.58 -11.35 -25.26
CA GLN A 235 29.97 -12.37 -26.25
C GLN A 235 30.34 -11.75 -27.60
N SER A 236 29.56 -10.78 -28.10
CA SER A 236 29.85 -10.08 -29.35
C SER A 236 31.19 -9.35 -29.29
N THR A 237 31.51 -8.67 -28.18
CA THR A 237 32.80 -7.96 -28.03
C THR A 237 33.97 -8.93 -28.01
N ASN A 238 33.86 -10.04 -27.27
CA ASN A 238 34.91 -11.06 -27.22
C ASN A 238 35.17 -11.71 -28.58
N ASN A 239 34.10 -12.00 -29.34
CA ASN A 239 34.23 -12.55 -30.69
C ASN A 239 34.85 -11.54 -31.65
N SER A 240 34.54 -10.24 -31.55
CA SER A 240 35.13 -9.20 -32.41
C SER A 240 36.60 -8.88 -32.10
N SER A 241 37.07 -9.11 -30.87
CA SER A 241 38.48 -8.97 -30.50
C SER A 241 39.35 -10.17 -30.90
N HIS A 242 38.75 -11.28 -31.36
CA HIS A 242 39.44 -12.53 -31.68
C HIS A 242 39.58 -12.96 -33.17
N PRO A 243 39.10 -12.29 -34.25
CA PRO A 243 39.21 -12.84 -35.60
C PRO A 243 40.28 -12.22 -36.52
N GLN A 244 41.16 -11.31 -36.07
CA GLN A 244 42.19 -10.74 -36.97
C GLN A 244 43.64 -10.93 -36.51
N SER A 245 43.93 -11.08 -35.21
CA SER A 245 45.32 -11.21 -34.76
C SER A 245 45.96 -12.57 -35.04
N LEU A 246 45.16 -13.60 -35.35
CA LEU A 246 45.65 -14.95 -35.63
C LEU A 246 45.87 -15.24 -37.11
N GLU A 247 45.24 -14.52 -38.04
CA GLU A 247 45.52 -14.71 -39.49
C GLU A 247 46.81 -14.03 -39.95
N PHE A 248 47.23 -12.91 -39.32
CA PHE A 248 48.49 -12.25 -39.66
C PHE A 248 49.74 -12.93 -39.07
N ALA A 249 49.58 -13.83 -38.10
CA ALA A 249 50.72 -14.49 -37.43
C ALA A 249 51.24 -15.74 -38.15
N TYR A 250 50.57 -16.20 -39.21
CA TYR A 250 50.92 -17.43 -39.96
C TYR A 250 51.20 -17.18 -41.46
N GLN A 251 51.43 -15.92 -41.88
CA GLN A 251 51.73 -15.56 -43.28
C GLN A 251 53.17 -15.02 -43.51
N THR A 252 54.14 -15.29 -42.64
CA THR A 252 55.56 -14.95 -42.86
C THR A 252 56.42 -16.19 -43.00
#